data_AF-A0AAA9SX68-F1
#
_entry.id   AF-A0AAA9SX68-F1
#
_cell.length_a   1.000
_cell.length_b   1.000
_cell.length_c   1.000
_cell.angle_alpha   90.00
_cell.angle_beta   90.00
_cell.angle_gamma   90.00
#
_symmetry.space_group_name_H-M   'P 1'
#
loop_
_entity.id
_entity.type
_entity.pdbx_description
1 polymer ?
#
loop_
_entity_poly.entity_id
_entity_poly.type
_entity_poly.pdbx_seq_one_letter_code
_entity_poly.pdbx_strand_id
1 'polypeptide(L)'
;MRKLKRTQIQQGPNFRPAVLCAPQLAPVSARQEPHAPHLSSSPMHPFHTRSTLCSASLAQMTSPAQDTVLSAASSFWSGESYTRMPRPSATDWLKQMTVHNLYLFDRNGVCLHYSEWHRKKQAGIPKEEEYKLMYGMLFSIRSFVSKMSPLDMKDGFLAFQTSRYKLHYYETPTGIKVVMNTDLGVGPIRDVLHHIYSALYVELVVKNPLCPLGQTVQSELFRSRLDSYVRSLPFFSARAG
;
A
#
# COMPACT_ATOMS: atom_id res chain seq x y z
N MET A 1 -72.36 -1.43 -7.56
CA MET A 1 -72.42 0.01 -7.87
C MET A 1 -71.02 0.60 -7.74
N ARG A 2 -70.54 1.24 -8.81
CA ARG A 2 -69.19 1.80 -8.99
C ARG A 2 -69.03 3.10 -8.20
N LYS A 3 -67.89 3.33 -7.55
CA LYS A 3 -67.30 4.68 -7.38
C LYS A 3 -65.77 4.61 -7.40
N LEU A 4 -65.23 4.92 -8.59
CA LEU A 4 -63.88 5.43 -8.81
C LEU A 4 -63.67 6.69 -7.95
N LYS A 5 -62.49 6.85 -7.33
CA LYS A 5 -61.97 8.17 -6.96
C LYS A 5 -60.55 8.35 -7.49
N ARG A 6 -60.42 9.48 -8.18
CA ARG A 6 -59.32 10.00 -8.98
C ARG A 6 -58.02 10.21 -8.21
N THR A 7 -56.94 9.90 -8.92
CA THR A 7 -55.57 10.39 -8.83
C THR A 7 -55.50 11.92 -8.79
N GLN A 8 -54.65 12.48 -7.93
CA GLN A 8 -54.14 13.85 -8.00
C GLN A 8 -52.61 13.78 -8.00
N ILE A 9 -52.04 14.35 -9.05
CA ILE A 9 -50.61 14.42 -9.38
C ILE A 9 -50.09 15.72 -8.77
N GLN A 10 -49.13 15.63 -7.86
CA GLN A 10 -48.48 16.81 -7.29
C GLN A 10 -47.15 17.05 -8.00
N GLN A 11 -47.06 18.22 -8.61
CA GLN A 11 -45.95 18.70 -9.45
C GLN A 11 -44.75 19.07 -8.58
N GLY A 12 -43.58 18.49 -8.89
CA GLY A 12 -42.29 18.89 -8.32
C GLY A 12 -41.74 20.14 -9.00
N PRO A 13 -40.98 20.99 -8.29
CA PRO A 13 -40.44 22.22 -8.86
C PRO A 13 -39.24 21.99 -9.79
N ASN A 14 -39.31 22.69 -10.93
CA ASN A 14 -38.27 22.90 -11.93
C ASN A 14 -36.92 23.32 -11.33
N PHE A 15 -35.85 22.57 -11.63
CA PHE A 15 -34.48 23.09 -11.58
C PHE A 15 -33.78 22.84 -12.92
N ARG A 16 -33.28 23.93 -13.50
CA ARG A 16 -32.67 24.05 -14.82
C ARG A 16 -31.29 23.37 -14.87
N PRO A 17 -30.86 22.85 -16.03
CA PRO A 17 -29.52 22.28 -16.21
C PRO A 17 -28.46 23.40 -16.30
N ALA A 18 -27.41 23.28 -15.48
CA ALA A 18 -26.22 24.12 -15.58
C ALA A 18 -25.30 23.64 -16.72
N VAL A 19 -24.78 24.61 -17.45
CA VAL A 19 -24.08 24.54 -18.72
C VAL A 19 -22.67 23.95 -18.57
N LEU A 20 -22.29 23.13 -19.54
CA LEU A 20 -20.94 22.62 -19.81
C LEU A 20 -19.89 23.75 -19.76
N CYS A 21 -18.79 23.52 -19.03
CA CYS A 21 -17.55 24.24 -19.24
C CYS A 21 -16.43 23.21 -19.46
N ALA A 22 -16.06 23.03 -20.73
CA ALA A 22 -14.89 22.27 -21.16
C ALA A 22 -13.66 23.19 -21.09
N PRO A 23 -12.52 22.76 -20.53
CA PRO A 23 -11.27 23.46 -20.72
C PRO A 23 -10.59 23.03 -22.03
N GLN A 24 -10.29 24.05 -22.82
CA GLN A 24 -9.58 24.07 -24.09
C GLN A 24 -8.20 23.41 -24.02
N LEU A 25 -7.91 22.58 -25.03
CA LEU A 25 -6.56 22.23 -25.46
C LEU A 25 -5.91 23.45 -26.14
N ALA A 26 -4.67 23.77 -25.75
CA ALA A 26 -3.76 24.59 -26.53
C ALA A 26 -2.44 23.81 -26.73
N PRO A 27 -1.83 23.82 -27.94
CA PRO A 27 -0.62 23.07 -28.28
C PRO A 27 0.66 23.93 -28.06
N VAL A 28 1.80 23.44 -28.56
CA VAL A 28 3.14 24.10 -28.67
C VAL A 28 4.06 23.77 -27.48
N SER A 29 5.32 23.31 -27.60
CA SER A 29 6.28 23.22 -28.70
C SER A 29 7.31 22.12 -28.40
N ALA A 30 7.90 21.56 -29.45
CA ALA A 30 9.08 20.71 -29.41
C ALA A 30 10.29 21.44 -28.78
N ARG A 31 11.07 20.72 -27.97
CA ARG A 31 12.46 21.09 -27.67
C ARG A 31 13.35 19.86 -27.57
N GLN A 32 14.45 19.97 -28.31
CA GLN A 32 15.50 19.00 -28.56
C GLN A 32 16.23 18.50 -27.31
N GLU A 33 16.56 17.21 -27.36
CA GLU A 33 17.66 16.55 -26.64
C GLU A 33 19.02 17.25 -26.88
N PRO A 34 19.94 17.16 -25.92
CA PRO A 34 21.36 17.12 -26.26
C PRO A 34 22.05 15.86 -25.75
N HIS A 35 22.48 15.08 -26.74
CA HIS A 35 23.66 14.22 -26.84
C HIS A 35 24.68 14.22 -25.69
N ALA A 36 25.03 13.00 -25.28
CA ALA A 36 26.26 12.63 -24.58
C ALA A 36 27.51 12.72 -25.49
N PRO A 37 28.72 12.89 -24.93
CA PRO A 37 29.96 12.49 -25.59
C PRO A 37 30.62 11.27 -24.93
N HIS A 38 30.99 10.32 -25.78
CA HIS A 38 31.99 9.26 -25.57
C HIS A 38 33.42 9.82 -25.66
N LEU A 39 34.35 9.31 -24.84
CA LEU A 39 35.82 9.14 -25.08
C LEU A 39 36.37 8.38 -23.85
N SER A 40 36.67 7.06 -23.89
CA SER A 40 37.84 6.34 -24.41
C SER A 40 39.14 6.44 -23.59
N SER A 41 39.64 5.25 -23.22
CA SER A 41 41.04 4.77 -23.05
C SER A 41 41.92 5.14 -21.83
N SER A 42 42.36 4.04 -21.16
CA SER A 42 43.39 3.74 -20.13
C SER A 42 44.82 4.31 -20.36
N PRO A 43 45.92 3.97 -19.60
CA PRO A 43 46.09 3.06 -18.44
C PRO A 43 47.04 3.52 -17.28
N MET A 44 46.98 2.73 -16.19
CA MET A 44 47.95 2.34 -15.13
C MET A 44 49.39 2.94 -14.99
N HIS A 45 49.77 3.07 -13.69
CA HIS A 45 51.02 2.62 -13.00
C HIS A 45 52.05 3.64 -12.45
N PRO A 46 52.90 3.28 -11.44
CA PRO A 46 52.89 3.84 -10.07
C PRO A 46 54.24 4.44 -9.61
N PHE A 47 54.32 5.16 -8.47
CA PHE A 47 55.60 5.32 -7.74
C PHE A 47 55.44 5.60 -6.23
N HIS A 48 56.21 4.85 -5.44
CA HIS A 48 56.57 5.07 -4.02
C HIS A 48 57.47 6.31 -3.83
N THR A 49 57.42 6.98 -2.67
CA THR A 49 58.52 7.03 -1.63
C THR A 49 58.41 8.21 -0.63
N ARG A 50 58.71 7.91 0.65
CA ARG A 50 59.39 8.66 1.76
C ARG A 50 59.04 10.15 2.02
N SER A 51 58.57 10.54 3.21
CA SER A 51 59.21 10.67 4.54
C SER A 51 60.36 11.71 4.67
N THR A 52 60.09 12.81 5.38
CA THR A 52 61.05 13.62 6.17
C THR A 52 60.20 14.56 7.05
N LEU A 53 60.07 14.31 8.36
CA LEU A 53 60.89 14.85 9.46
C LEU A 53 61.06 16.37 9.43
N CYS A 54 60.42 17.05 10.38
CA CYS A 54 60.96 18.28 10.96
C CYS A 54 60.60 18.29 12.46
N SER A 55 61.65 18.29 13.28
CA SER A 55 61.62 18.34 14.74
C SER A 55 62.27 19.63 15.23
N ALA A 56 61.95 19.97 16.48
CA ALA A 56 62.54 20.98 17.37
C ALA A 56 62.00 22.42 17.29
N SER A 57 61.37 22.89 18.37
CA SER A 57 62.14 23.48 19.47
C SER A 57 61.29 23.65 20.75
N LEU A 58 61.95 23.43 21.88
CA LEU A 58 61.44 23.34 23.25
C LEU A 58 61.64 24.70 23.94
N ALA A 59 60.62 25.20 24.64
CA ALA A 59 60.80 26.21 25.69
C ALA A 59 59.92 25.85 26.88
N GLN A 60 60.59 25.49 27.98
CA GLN A 60 60.02 25.21 29.30
C GLN A 60 59.68 26.52 30.01
N MET A 61 58.60 26.54 30.81
CA MET A 61 58.56 27.26 32.09
C MET A 61 57.33 26.89 32.94
N THR A 62 57.64 26.25 34.09
CA THR A 62 57.03 26.42 35.44
C THR A 62 55.55 26.09 35.71
N SER A 63 55.36 25.00 36.49
CA SER A 63 54.21 24.60 37.34
C SER A 63 53.91 25.67 38.43
N PRO A 64 52.68 25.80 39.02
CA PRO A 64 51.96 24.71 39.71
C PRO A 64 50.43 24.73 39.58
N ALA A 65 49.83 23.65 39.09
CA ALA A 65 48.45 23.27 39.40
C ALA A 65 48.23 21.81 38.97
N GLN A 66 48.55 20.88 39.86
CA GLN A 66 48.16 19.49 39.70
C GLN A 66 46.75 19.29 40.26
N ASP A 67 46.09 18.34 39.62
CA ASP A 67 44.82 17.70 39.96
C ASP A 67 43.56 18.32 39.37
N THR A 68 42.87 17.47 38.59
CA THR A 68 41.48 17.54 38.12
C THR A 68 41.25 17.77 36.61
N VAL A 69 42.09 17.30 35.68
CA VAL A 69 41.57 17.08 34.29
C VAL A 69 42.31 16.02 33.45
N LEU A 70 42.62 14.82 33.94
CA LEU A 70 43.03 13.70 33.06
C LEU A 70 42.58 12.33 33.62
N SER A 71 41.28 12.03 33.51
CA SER A 71 40.73 10.67 33.70
C SER A 71 39.56 10.35 32.75
N ALA A 72 39.46 11.04 31.61
CA ALA A 72 38.34 10.83 30.67
C ALA A 72 38.78 10.59 29.20
N ALA A 73 40.05 10.24 28.96
CA ALA A 73 40.58 10.07 27.61
C ALA A 73 41.41 8.78 27.42
N SER A 74 41.10 7.71 28.17
CA SER A 74 41.68 6.38 27.98
C SER A 74 40.62 5.28 27.75
N SER A 75 39.45 5.66 27.23
CA SER A 75 38.40 4.72 26.81
C SER A 75 38.26 4.73 25.28
N PHE A 76 39.38 4.62 24.57
CA PHE A 76 39.41 4.33 23.15
C PHE A 76 39.45 2.81 22.99
N TRP A 77 38.43 2.25 22.32
CA TRP A 77 38.23 0.83 21.94
C TRP A 77 37.71 -0.15 22.99
N SER A 78 36.42 0.00 23.30
CA SER A 78 35.47 -1.12 23.27
C SER A 78 34.36 -0.67 22.31
N GLY A 79 34.32 -1.08 21.05
CA GLY A 79 34.01 -2.46 20.68
C GLY A 79 32.53 -2.72 21.00
N GLU A 80 31.71 -2.86 19.96
CA GLU A 80 30.26 -3.16 20.00
C GLU A 80 29.30 -2.03 20.39
N SER A 81 28.95 -1.19 19.41
CA SER A 81 27.57 -0.69 19.29
C SER A 81 27.09 -0.84 17.87
N TYR A 82 27.26 -2.06 17.33
CA TYR A 82 26.37 -2.54 16.28
C TYR A 82 24.98 -2.55 16.90
N THR A 83 24.11 -1.72 16.33
CA THR A 83 22.66 -1.74 16.50
C THR A 83 22.21 -3.14 16.92
N ARG A 84 21.77 -3.27 18.18
CA ARG A 84 21.05 -4.45 18.62
C ARG A 84 19.74 -4.41 17.85
N MET A 85 19.75 -4.95 16.62
CA MET A 85 18.53 -5.34 15.94
C MET A 85 17.71 -6.14 16.97
N PRO A 86 16.40 -5.89 17.11
CA PRO A 86 15.58 -6.71 17.98
C PRO A 86 15.82 -8.16 17.56
N ARG A 87 16.31 -9.00 18.49
CA ARG A 87 16.27 -10.45 18.25
C ARG A 87 14.80 -10.77 17.94
N PRO A 88 14.48 -11.47 16.84
CA PRO A 88 13.11 -11.91 16.63
C PRO A 88 12.71 -12.68 17.89
N SER A 89 11.68 -12.19 18.60
CA SER A 89 11.21 -12.87 19.80
C SER A 89 10.78 -14.27 19.38
N ALA A 90 10.85 -15.26 20.28
CA ALA A 90 10.49 -16.65 20.00
C ALA A 90 9.04 -16.82 19.44
N THR A 91 8.24 -15.76 19.42
CA THR A 91 6.90 -15.68 18.82
C THR A 91 6.86 -15.32 17.34
N ASP A 92 7.96 -14.86 16.72
CA ASP A 92 7.99 -14.42 15.31
C ASP A 92 7.90 -15.61 14.32
N TRP A 93 8.22 -16.82 14.79
CA TRP A 93 8.20 -18.07 14.01
C TRP A 93 6.81 -18.74 13.94
N LEU A 94 5.81 -18.20 14.64
CA LEU A 94 4.40 -18.60 14.54
C LEU A 94 3.59 -17.49 13.87
N LYS A 95 4.14 -16.83 12.83
CA LYS A 95 3.34 -15.97 11.95
C LYS A 95 2.28 -16.85 11.29
N GLN A 96 1.10 -16.84 11.89
CA GLN A 96 -0.11 -17.38 11.32
C GLN A 96 -0.22 -16.87 9.88
N MET A 97 -0.57 -17.78 8.98
CA MET A 97 -0.77 -17.51 7.56
C MET A 97 -2.27 -17.58 7.36
N THR A 98 -3.00 -16.52 7.70
CA THR A 98 -4.46 -16.51 7.60
C THR A 98 -4.97 -15.41 6.72
N VAL A 99 -6.12 -15.68 6.11
CA VAL A 99 -6.95 -14.68 5.46
C VAL A 99 -8.06 -14.29 6.43
N HIS A 100 -8.14 -12.99 6.75
CA HIS A 100 -9.15 -12.47 7.67
C HIS A 100 -10.46 -12.19 6.93
N ASN A 101 -10.40 -11.33 5.90
CA ASN A 101 -11.56 -10.92 5.11
C ASN A 101 -11.13 -10.35 3.76
N LEU A 102 -12.12 -10.22 2.87
CA LEU A 102 -11.98 -9.68 1.53
C LEU A 102 -13.12 -8.70 1.24
N TYR A 103 -12.77 -7.59 0.58
CA TYR A 103 -13.70 -6.61 0.04
C TYR A 103 -13.49 -6.49 -1.48
N LEU A 104 -14.59 -6.29 -2.19
CA LEU A 104 -14.59 -5.92 -3.59
C LEU A 104 -15.37 -4.60 -3.74
N PHE A 105 -14.70 -3.57 -4.22
CA PHE A 105 -15.33 -2.26 -4.46
C PHE A 105 -15.38 -1.91 -5.93
N ASP A 106 -16.44 -1.19 -6.31
CA ASP A 106 -16.54 -0.54 -7.60
C ASP A 106 -15.77 0.80 -7.62
N ARG A 107 -15.63 1.39 -8.82
CA ARG A 107 -15.05 2.72 -9.02
C ARG A 107 -15.75 3.82 -8.24
N ASN A 108 -17.05 3.64 -7.97
CA ASN A 108 -17.91 4.60 -7.27
C ASN A 108 -17.91 4.40 -5.75
N GLY A 109 -17.18 3.41 -5.23
CA GLY A 109 -17.16 3.08 -3.80
C GLY A 109 -18.31 2.21 -3.31
N VAL A 110 -19.12 1.67 -4.22
CA VAL A 110 -20.10 0.64 -3.87
C VAL A 110 -19.36 -0.65 -3.48
N CYS A 111 -19.72 -1.23 -2.35
CA CYS A 111 -19.24 -2.54 -1.93
C CYS A 111 -19.95 -3.62 -2.75
N LEU A 112 -19.27 -4.16 -3.74
CA LEU A 112 -19.78 -5.21 -4.62
C LEU A 112 -19.87 -6.54 -3.89
N HIS A 113 -18.89 -6.84 -3.02
CA HIS A 113 -18.87 -8.08 -2.27
C HIS A 113 -18.04 -7.96 -0.99
N TYR A 114 -18.48 -8.65 0.06
CA TYR A 114 -17.76 -8.81 1.32
C TYR A 114 -17.79 -10.28 1.75
N SER A 115 -16.62 -10.81 2.09
CA SER A 115 -16.45 -12.15 2.67
C SER A 115 -15.52 -12.09 3.88
N GLU A 116 -15.84 -12.88 4.89
CA GLU A 116 -15.14 -12.91 6.18
C GLU A 116 -14.88 -14.35 6.60
N TRP A 117 -13.66 -14.63 7.06
CA TRP A 117 -13.24 -15.95 7.52
C TRP A 117 -12.68 -15.90 8.95
N HIS A 118 -11.50 -15.30 9.15
CA HIS A 118 -10.80 -15.29 10.44
C HIS A 118 -10.74 -13.89 11.06
N ARG A 119 -11.90 -13.25 11.27
CA ARG A 119 -11.99 -11.92 11.90
C ARG A 119 -12.38 -12.00 13.37
N LYS A 120 -11.39 -11.88 14.26
CA LYS A 120 -11.61 -11.91 15.72
C LYS A 120 -12.18 -10.60 16.28
N LYS A 121 -11.91 -9.46 15.63
CA LYS A 121 -12.35 -8.13 16.07
C LYS A 121 -13.32 -7.52 15.05
N GLN A 122 -14.58 -7.38 15.46
CA GLN A 122 -15.58 -6.63 14.70
C GLN A 122 -15.43 -5.13 14.94
N ALA A 123 -15.85 -4.31 13.96
CA ALA A 123 -15.70 -2.86 14.04
C ALA A 123 -16.65 -2.20 15.06
N GLY A 124 -17.71 -2.89 15.50
CA GLY A 124 -18.71 -2.32 16.42
C GLY A 124 -19.67 -1.31 15.76
N ILE A 125 -19.65 -1.22 14.43
CA ILE A 125 -20.54 -0.40 13.59
C ILE A 125 -21.26 -1.30 12.58
N PRO A 126 -22.40 -0.87 12.01
CA PRO A 126 -23.07 -1.62 10.96
C PRO A 126 -22.14 -1.77 9.73
N LYS A 127 -22.27 -2.91 9.03
CA LYS A 127 -21.39 -3.26 7.90
C LYS A 127 -21.40 -2.22 6.78
N GLU A 128 -22.54 -1.59 6.51
CA GLU A 128 -22.65 -0.55 5.49
C GLU A 128 -21.79 0.69 5.79
N GLU A 129 -21.69 1.06 7.06
CA GLU A 129 -20.81 2.14 7.51
C GLU A 129 -19.34 1.71 7.46
N GLU A 130 -19.04 0.46 7.80
CA GLU A 130 -17.69 -0.09 7.67
C GLU A 130 -17.21 -0.06 6.21
N TYR A 131 -18.07 -0.39 5.25
CA TYR A 131 -17.72 -0.35 3.83
C TYR A 131 -17.36 1.07 3.38
N LYS A 132 -18.13 2.08 3.82
CA LYS A 132 -17.86 3.49 3.54
C LYS A 132 -16.56 3.95 4.19
N LEU A 133 -16.32 3.55 5.44
CA LEU A 133 -15.10 3.87 6.16
C LEU A 133 -13.87 3.27 5.45
N MET A 134 -13.94 1.99 5.07
CA MET A 134 -12.88 1.29 4.35
C MET A 134 -12.60 1.95 2.99
N TYR A 135 -13.64 2.27 2.22
CA TYR A 135 -13.47 2.93 0.93
C TYR A 135 -12.88 4.34 1.07
N GLY A 136 -13.36 5.14 2.04
CA GLY A 136 -12.84 6.47 2.32
C GLY A 136 -11.36 6.45 2.72
N MET A 137 -10.96 5.47 3.53
CA MET A 137 -9.55 5.23 3.87
C MET A 137 -8.71 4.94 2.61
N LEU A 138 -9.13 4.00 1.78
CA LEU A 138 -8.41 3.62 0.56
C LEU A 138 -8.31 4.78 -0.44
N PHE A 139 -9.38 5.55 -0.59
CA PHE A 139 -9.39 6.73 -1.44
C PHE A 139 -8.39 7.80 -0.97
N SER A 140 -8.31 7.99 0.35
CA SER A 140 -7.37 8.91 0.99
C SER A 140 -5.93 8.44 0.78
N ILE A 141 -5.65 7.16 1.00
CA ILE A 141 -4.30 6.58 0.82
C ILE A 141 -3.85 6.68 -0.63
N ARG A 142 -4.73 6.39 -1.60
CA ARG A 142 -4.40 6.51 -3.03
C ARG A 142 -3.98 7.94 -3.38
N SER A 143 -4.75 8.92 -2.90
CA SER A 143 -4.47 10.34 -3.13
C SER A 143 -3.19 10.78 -2.42
N PHE A 144 -2.93 10.26 -1.23
CA PHE A 144 -1.73 10.53 -0.46
C PHE A 144 -0.47 9.98 -1.16
N VAL A 145 -0.47 8.70 -1.53
CA VAL A 145 0.65 8.04 -2.22
C VAL A 145 0.97 8.73 -3.54
N SER A 146 -0.06 9.13 -4.30
CA SER A 146 0.12 9.88 -5.56
C SER A 146 0.79 11.24 -5.38
N LYS A 147 0.62 11.91 -4.23
CA LYS A 147 1.20 13.23 -3.96
C LYS A 147 2.58 13.15 -3.29
N MET A 148 2.80 12.10 -2.51
CA MET A 148 4.04 11.91 -1.75
C MET A 148 5.13 11.20 -2.54
N SER A 149 4.78 10.52 -3.63
CA SER A 149 5.77 9.87 -4.48
C SER A 149 6.66 10.91 -5.16
N PRO A 150 8.00 10.80 -5.03
CA PRO A 150 8.92 11.70 -5.73
C PRO A 150 9.03 11.41 -7.23
N LEU A 151 8.45 10.31 -7.70
CA LEU A 151 8.49 9.82 -9.08
C LEU A 151 7.10 9.40 -9.54
N ASP A 152 6.89 9.39 -10.86
CA ASP A 152 5.66 8.87 -11.45
C ASP A 152 5.49 7.37 -11.12
N MET A 153 4.34 7.04 -10.56
CA MET A 153 4.03 5.67 -10.16
C MET A 153 3.21 4.96 -11.22
N LYS A 154 3.63 3.75 -11.62
CA LYS A 154 2.83 2.89 -12.50
C LYS A 154 1.67 2.22 -11.75
N ASP A 155 1.96 1.63 -10.59
CA ASP A 155 1.02 0.73 -9.90
C ASP A 155 0.38 1.35 -8.64
N GLY A 156 0.83 2.53 -8.21
CA GLY A 156 0.25 3.26 -7.08
C GLY A 156 0.38 2.53 -5.73
N PHE A 157 -0.67 2.61 -4.92
CA PHE A 157 -0.74 1.96 -3.60
C PHE A 157 -0.86 0.43 -3.74
N LEU A 158 -0.05 -0.33 -3.01
CA LEU A 158 0.00 -1.81 -3.11
C LEU A 158 -0.48 -2.52 -1.84
N ALA A 159 0.05 -2.12 -0.69
CA ALA A 159 -0.28 -2.72 0.60
C ALA A 159 0.19 -1.80 1.74
N PHE A 160 -0.44 -1.93 2.90
CA PHE A 160 0.15 -1.47 4.16
C PHE A 160 0.05 -2.59 5.20
N GLN A 161 0.85 -2.49 6.25
CA GLN A 161 0.78 -3.42 7.37
C GLN A 161 0.72 -2.67 8.69
N THR A 162 0.05 -3.28 9.66
CA THR A 162 -0.02 -2.84 11.04
C THR A 162 0.80 -3.78 11.92
N SER A 163 0.67 -3.67 13.24
CA SER A 163 1.26 -4.63 14.18
C SER A 163 0.57 -6.00 14.19
N ARG A 164 -0.60 -6.15 13.53
CA ARG A 164 -1.42 -7.37 13.60
C ARG A 164 -1.79 -7.97 12.26
N TYR A 165 -2.03 -7.15 11.25
CA TYR A 165 -2.49 -7.61 9.95
C TYR A 165 -1.87 -6.78 8.83
N LYS A 166 -1.91 -7.32 7.62
CA LYS A 166 -1.49 -6.71 6.37
C LYS A 166 -2.70 -6.57 5.45
N LEU A 167 -2.88 -5.39 4.89
CA LEU A 167 -3.90 -5.11 3.88
C LEU A 167 -3.23 -5.14 2.51
N HIS A 168 -3.72 -6.00 1.64
CA HIS A 168 -3.33 -6.09 0.24
C HIS A 168 -4.37 -5.40 -0.64
N TYR A 169 -3.90 -4.58 -1.57
CA TYR A 169 -4.73 -3.76 -2.45
C TYR A 169 -4.37 -4.01 -3.91
N TYR A 170 -5.39 -4.21 -4.73
CA TYR A 170 -5.27 -4.30 -6.18
C TYR A 170 -6.38 -3.50 -6.83
N GLU A 171 -6.01 -2.52 -7.66
CA GLU A 171 -6.94 -1.73 -8.46
C GLU A 171 -6.73 -2.00 -9.95
N THR A 172 -7.85 -2.21 -10.64
CA THR A 172 -7.88 -2.40 -12.09
C THR A 172 -8.06 -1.05 -12.80
N PRO A 173 -7.69 -0.93 -14.09
CA PRO A 173 -7.95 0.28 -14.88
C PRO A 173 -9.45 0.63 -14.98
N THR A 174 -10.34 -0.34 -14.82
CA THR A 174 -11.80 -0.13 -14.80
C THR A 174 -12.29 0.38 -13.44
N GLY A 175 -11.42 0.53 -12.46
CA GLY A 175 -11.70 1.07 -11.13
C GLY A 175 -12.23 0.05 -10.11
N ILE A 176 -12.30 -1.25 -10.48
CA ILE A 176 -12.59 -2.32 -9.52
C ILE A 176 -11.40 -2.51 -8.58
N LYS A 177 -11.68 -2.58 -7.28
CA LYS A 177 -10.68 -2.70 -6.22
C LYS A 177 -10.90 -4.00 -5.45
N VAL A 178 -9.89 -4.86 -5.46
CA VAL A 178 -9.84 -6.08 -4.68
C VAL A 178 -8.97 -5.83 -3.46
N VAL A 179 -9.53 -6.01 -2.27
CA VAL A 179 -8.86 -5.73 -1.00
C VAL A 179 -8.92 -6.97 -0.14
N MET A 180 -7.78 -7.42 0.36
CA MET A 180 -7.70 -8.62 1.21
C MET A 180 -6.84 -8.33 2.43
N ASN A 181 -7.37 -8.65 3.62
CA ASN A 181 -6.60 -8.59 4.84
C ASN A 181 -6.08 -9.98 5.21
N THR A 182 -4.81 -10.06 5.52
CA THR A 182 -4.12 -11.28 5.92
C THR A 182 -3.21 -11.02 7.12
N ASP A 183 -2.57 -12.06 7.63
CA ASP A 183 -1.49 -11.91 8.59
C ASP A 183 -0.21 -11.32 7.98
N LEU A 184 0.68 -10.87 8.87
CA LEU A 184 1.95 -10.21 8.56
C LEU A 184 2.99 -11.07 7.87
N GLY A 185 2.80 -12.39 7.82
CA GLY A 185 3.75 -13.26 7.14
C GLY A 185 3.45 -13.44 5.65
N VAL A 186 2.28 -13.00 5.19
CA VAL A 186 1.87 -13.19 3.79
C VAL A 186 2.65 -12.23 2.91
N GLY A 187 3.33 -12.80 1.91
CA GLY A 187 4.10 -12.08 0.90
C GLY A 187 3.23 -11.23 -0.02
N PRO A 188 3.79 -10.66 -1.10
CA PRO A 188 2.98 -10.03 -2.13
C PRO A 188 2.09 -11.08 -2.82
N ILE A 189 0.78 -10.84 -2.84
CA ILE A 189 -0.23 -11.77 -3.40
C ILE A 189 -1.00 -11.11 -4.56
N ARG A 190 -0.31 -10.28 -5.36
CA ARG A 190 -0.94 -9.49 -6.43
C ARG A 190 -1.54 -10.37 -7.52
N ASP A 191 -0.90 -11.50 -7.79
CA ASP A 191 -1.37 -12.59 -8.64
C ASP A 191 -2.69 -13.19 -8.15
N VAL A 192 -2.83 -13.44 -6.84
CA VAL A 192 -4.06 -13.93 -6.22
C VAL A 192 -5.19 -12.91 -6.36
N LEU A 193 -4.91 -11.63 -6.08
CA LEU A 193 -5.90 -10.56 -6.21
C LEU A 193 -6.33 -10.36 -7.67
N HIS A 194 -5.39 -10.44 -8.61
CA HIS A 194 -5.69 -10.40 -10.04
C HIS A 194 -6.52 -11.61 -10.46
N HIS A 195 -6.22 -12.82 -9.98
CA HIS A 195 -7.01 -14.02 -10.28
C HIS A 195 -8.45 -13.91 -9.80
N ILE A 196 -8.69 -13.34 -8.60
CA ILE A 196 -10.03 -13.09 -8.09
C ILE A 196 -10.80 -12.14 -9.02
N TYR A 197 -10.13 -11.11 -9.54
CA TYR A 197 -10.75 -10.23 -10.54
C TYR A 197 -11.02 -10.97 -11.86
N SER A 198 -10.00 -11.58 -12.46
CA SER A 198 -10.08 -12.11 -13.82
C SER A 198 -10.90 -13.39 -13.92
N ALA A 199 -10.63 -14.38 -13.07
CA ALA A 199 -11.21 -15.72 -13.18
C ALA A 199 -12.53 -15.88 -12.42
N LEU A 200 -12.82 -15.01 -11.45
CA LEU A 200 -14.05 -15.08 -10.66
C LEU A 200 -14.99 -13.92 -10.98
N TYR A 201 -14.56 -12.66 -10.78
CA TYR A 201 -15.45 -11.52 -10.97
C TYR A 201 -15.84 -11.32 -12.44
N VAL A 202 -14.88 -11.30 -13.37
CA VAL A 202 -15.19 -11.12 -14.79
C VAL A 202 -15.99 -12.30 -15.35
N GLU A 203 -15.56 -13.54 -15.08
CA GLU A 203 -16.23 -14.75 -15.61
C GLU A 203 -17.63 -14.96 -15.04
N LEU A 204 -17.86 -14.77 -13.73
CA LEU A 204 -19.11 -15.14 -13.08
C LEU A 204 -20.09 -13.98 -12.87
N VAL A 205 -19.60 -12.74 -12.90
CA VAL A 205 -20.41 -11.52 -12.71
C VAL A 205 -20.51 -10.73 -14.00
N VAL A 206 -19.40 -10.32 -14.60
CA VAL A 206 -19.43 -9.43 -15.78
C VAL A 206 -19.99 -10.13 -17.02
N LYS A 207 -19.63 -11.39 -17.26
CA LYS A 207 -20.17 -12.17 -18.38
C LYS A 207 -21.60 -12.66 -18.14
N ASN A 208 -22.13 -12.54 -16.92
CA ASN A 208 -23.48 -12.97 -16.60
C ASN A 208 -24.48 -11.82 -16.81
N PRO A 209 -25.31 -11.85 -17.87
CA PRO A 209 -26.24 -10.76 -18.18
C PRO A 209 -27.34 -10.57 -17.12
N LEU A 210 -27.55 -11.56 -16.25
CA LEU A 210 -28.52 -11.49 -15.16
C LEU A 210 -27.98 -10.77 -13.92
N CYS A 211 -26.68 -10.44 -13.89
CA CYS A 211 -26.04 -9.74 -12.78
C CYS A 211 -25.90 -8.24 -13.12
N PRO A 212 -26.66 -7.34 -12.48
CA PRO A 212 -26.48 -5.90 -12.69
C PRO A 212 -25.11 -5.44 -12.16
N LEU A 213 -24.41 -4.65 -12.97
CA LEU A 213 -23.12 -4.05 -12.58
C LEU A 213 -23.34 -2.85 -11.65
N GLY A 214 -22.35 -2.59 -10.76
CA GLY A 214 -22.39 -1.47 -9.83
C GLY A 214 -23.27 -1.67 -8.60
N GLN A 215 -23.79 -2.88 -8.38
CA GLN A 215 -24.55 -3.27 -7.18
C GLN A 215 -23.90 -4.46 -6.50
N THR A 216 -24.33 -4.74 -5.26
CA THR A 216 -23.86 -5.91 -4.51
C THR A 216 -24.17 -7.19 -5.28
N VAL A 217 -23.14 -8.01 -5.51
CA VAL A 217 -23.24 -9.25 -6.28
C VAL A 217 -24.08 -10.27 -5.51
N GLN A 218 -25.23 -10.63 -6.09
CA GLN A 218 -26.16 -11.62 -5.52
C GLN A 218 -25.90 -13.05 -6.02
N SER A 219 -25.04 -13.23 -7.02
CA SER A 219 -24.74 -14.54 -7.61
C SER A 219 -24.15 -15.50 -6.58
N GLU A 220 -24.89 -16.56 -6.25
CA GLU A 220 -24.44 -17.62 -5.35
C GLU A 220 -23.25 -18.40 -5.93
N LEU A 221 -23.22 -18.60 -7.25
CA LEU A 221 -22.10 -19.26 -7.93
C LEU A 221 -20.79 -18.50 -7.72
N PHE A 222 -20.82 -17.17 -7.84
CA PHE A 222 -19.66 -16.34 -7.56
C PHE A 222 -19.19 -16.50 -6.10
N ARG A 223 -20.13 -16.42 -5.15
CA ARG A 223 -19.83 -16.53 -3.71
C ARG A 223 -19.21 -17.88 -3.37
N SER A 224 -19.79 -18.97 -3.87
CA SER A 224 -19.31 -20.33 -3.63
C SER A 224 -17.92 -20.56 -4.24
N ARG A 225 -17.70 -20.13 -5.49
CA ARG A 225 -16.39 -20.28 -6.16
C ARG A 225 -15.31 -19.43 -5.51
N LEU A 226 -15.64 -18.20 -5.09
CA LEU A 226 -14.71 -17.35 -4.36
C LEU A 226 -14.31 -17.95 -3.01
N ASP A 227 -15.27 -18.42 -2.22
CA ASP A 227 -14.98 -19.07 -0.94
C ASP A 227 -14.12 -20.32 -1.12
N SER A 228 -14.46 -21.18 -2.09
CA SER A 228 -13.66 -22.37 -2.43
C SER A 228 -12.24 -22.02 -2.86
N TYR A 229 -12.06 -20.99 -3.70
CA TYR A 229 -10.75 -20.52 -4.12
C TYR A 229 -9.94 -19.98 -2.96
N VAL A 230 -10.51 -19.10 -2.13
CA VAL A 230 -9.78 -18.50 -0.99
C VAL A 230 -9.38 -19.58 0.02
N ARG A 231 -10.23 -20.58 0.28
CA ARG A 231 -9.90 -21.73 1.13
C ARG A 231 -8.78 -22.61 0.58
N SER A 232 -8.60 -22.65 -0.73
CA SER A 232 -7.52 -23.40 -1.38
C SER A 232 -6.15 -22.72 -1.29
N LEU A 233 -6.10 -21.44 -0.86
CA LEU A 233 -4.84 -20.71 -0.77
C LEU A 233 -3.94 -21.32 0.31
N PRO A 234 -2.61 -21.40 0.06
CA PRO A 234 -1.67 -22.01 1.00
C PRO A 234 -1.58 -21.24 2.34
N PHE A 235 -1.98 -19.97 2.34
CA PHE A 235 -2.00 -19.08 3.50
C PHE A 235 -3.43 -18.82 4.03
N PHE A 236 -4.36 -19.74 3.79
CA PHE A 236 -5.71 -19.61 4.35
C PHE A 236 -5.78 -20.08 5.81
N SER A 237 -5.06 -21.15 6.15
CA SER A 237 -5.24 -21.87 7.42
C SER A 237 -4.66 -21.10 8.61
N ALA A 238 -5.54 -20.75 9.54
CA ALA A 238 -5.16 -20.46 10.91
C ALA A 238 -4.67 -21.75 11.54
N ARG A 239 -3.38 -22.05 11.40
CA ARG A 239 -2.77 -23.09 12.22
C ARG A 239 -2.89 -22.61 13.67
N ALA A 240 -3.94 -23.10 14.32
CA ALA A 240 -4.17 -23.01 15.74
C ALA A 240 -3.03 -23.79 16.41
N GLY A 241 -2.12 -23.04 17.02
CA GLY A 241 -1.29 -23.53 18.11
C GLY A 241 -1.95 -23.08 19.40
#